data_AF-A0A423G7H0-F1
#
_entry.id   AF-A0A423G7H0-F1
#
_cell.length_a   1.000
_cell.length_b   1.000
_cell.length_c   1.000
_cell.angle_alpha   90.00
_cell.angle_beta   90.00
_cell.angle_gamma   90.00
#
_symmetry.space_group_name_H-M   'P 1'
#
loop_
_entity.id
_entity.type
_entity.pdbx_description
1 polymer ?
#
loop_
_entity_poly.entity_id
_entity_poly.type
_entity_poly.pdbx_seq_one_letter_code
_entity_poly.pdbx_strand_id
1 'polypeptide(L)'
;MKHALLSASPTNRPRAWRAMAALLLGLLLAPAAAFADQAAPATVNEPAANTQADVPRNPDGSVDTSSLPPEVQKALAGLGEAAKQMEEEQKADNSLGMAHDLSPWGMYKNADIIVKIVMIGLAIASIITWTIWIAKGFELLGAKRRLRGEIAALKKATTLKEASATAAKEGTLANLLVHDALEEMRLSANSREKEGIKERVSFRLERLVAACGRNMSSGTGVLATIGSTAPFVGLFGTVWGIMNSFIGIAKTQTTNLAVVAPGIAEALLATALGLVAAIPAVVIYNVFARSIAGYKAQVSDASAEVLLLVSRDLDHLPPERGSQPHMVKVG
;
A
#
# COMPACT_ATOMS: atom_id res chain seq x y z
N MET A 1 29.03 4.13 40.08
CA MET A 1 28.32 5.02 39.13
C MET A 1 27.55 4.18 38.12
N LYS A 2 26.34 3.74 38.50
CA LYS A 2 25.42 2.94 37.68
C LYS A 2 24.16 3.78 37.45
N HIS A 3 24.21 4.81 36.61
CA HIS A 3 23.03 5.58 36.21
C HIS A 3 23.34 6.35 34.92
N ALA A 4 23.33 5.68 33.77
CA ALA A 4 23.38 6.34 32.45
C ALA A 4 22.78 5.49 31.30
N LEU A 5 21.92 4.50 31.61
CA LEU A 5 21.32 3.60 30.60
C LEU A 5 19.85 3.92 30.26
N LEU A 6 19.31 5.07 30.67
CA LEU A 6 17.89 5.38 30.48
C LEU A 6 17.63 6.88 30.24
N SER A 7 18.04 7.43 29.09
CA SER A 7 17.37 8.61 28.50
C SER A 7 17.81 8.87 27.06
N ALA A 8 17.38 8.00 26.15
CA ALA A 8 17.26 8.38 24.75
C ALA A 8 16.02 7.67 24.18
N SER A 9 14.84 8.12 24.61
CA SER A 9 13.61 7.89 23.87
C SER A 9 13.53 8.93 22.74
N PRO A 10 13.63 8.55 21.46
CA PRO A 10 13.28 9.47 20.40
C PRO A 10 11.80 9.28 20.06
N THR A 11 11.07 10.38 20.08
CA THR A 11 9.71 10.60 19.56
C THR A 11 8.55 10.25 20.51
N ASN A 12 8.05 11.29 21.15
CA ASN A 12 6.69 11.41 21.65
C ASN A 12 5.73 11.21 20.46
N ARG A 13 5.30 9.97 20.20
CA ARG A 13 4.26 9.68 19.20
C ARG A 13 2.91 10.06 19.81
N PRO A 14 2.10 10.92 19.17
CA PRO A 14 0.80 11.31 19.72
C PRO A 14 -0.06 10.06 19.93
N ARG A 15 -0.72 9.97 21.10
CA ARG A 15 -1.60 8.86 21.54
C ARG A 15 -2.64 8.45 20.47
N ALA A 16 -2.99 9.35 19.55
CA ALA A 16 -3.86 9.10 18.40
C ALA A 16 -3.35 7.97 17.47
N TRP A 17 -2.04 7.84 17.27
CA TRP A 17 -1.46 6.83 16.37
C TRP A 17 -1.64 5.39 16.89
N ARG A 18 -1.61 5.21 18.23
CA ARG A 18 -1.85 3.91 18.87
C ARG A 18 -3.33 3.53 18.87
N ALA A 19 -4.22 4.53 18.95
CA ALA A 19 -5.66 4.31 18.84
C ALA A 19 -6.08 3.93 17.39
N MET A 20 -5.51 4.57 16.37
CA MET A 20 -5.77 4.22 14.96
C MET A 20 -5.20 2.85 14.56
N ALA A 21 -4.02 2.48 15.06
CA ALA A 21 -3.44 1.16 14.79
C ALA A 21 -4.20 0.01 15.48
N ALA A 22 -4.80 0.26 16.65
CA ALA A 22 -5.62 -0.74 17.35
C ALA A 22 -6.99 -0.94 16.68
N LEU A 23 -7.56 0.12 16.09
CA LEU A 23 -8.86 0.06 15.38
C LEU A 23 -8.76 -0.70 14.04
N LEU A 24 -7.60 -0.67 13.38
CA LEU A 24 -7.33 -1.42 12.14
C LEU A 24 -6.93 -2.89 12.38
N LEU A 25 -6.48 -3.25 13.59
CA LEU A 25 -6.12 -4.63 13.94
C LEU A 25 -7.32 -5.46 14.44
N GLY A 26 -8.43 -4.80 14.81
CA GLY A 26 -9.63 -5.46 15.33
C GLY A 26 -10.57 -6.08 14.28
N LEU A 27 -10.34 -5.84 12.98
CA LEU A 27 -11.23 -6.32 11.91
C LEU A 27 -10.73 -7.56 11.15
N LEU A 28 -9.62 -8.16 11.58
CA LEU A 28 -8.95 -9.28 10.90
C LEU A 28 -8.98 -10.53 11.79
N LEU A 29 -10.14 -11.17 11.90
CA LEU A 29 -10.24 -12.55 12.36
C LEU A 29 -11.51 -13.21 11.79
N ALA A 30 -11.40 -13.75 10.57
CA ALA A 30 -12.19 -14.88 10.09
C ALA A 30 -11.44 -15.56 8.92
N PRO A 31 -11.58 -16.89 8.76
CA PRO A 31 -10.63 -17.68 8.00
C PRO A 31 -10.95 -17.69 6.50
N ALA A 32 -9.88 -17.80 5.71
CA ALA A 32 -9.93 -18.11 4.29
C ALA A 32 -10.53 -19.50 4.07
N ALA A 33 -11.62 -19.58 3.31
CA ALA A 33 -12.05 -20.80 2.64
C ALA A 33 -11.72 -20.65 1.16
N ALA A 34 -10.79 -21.50 0.71
CA ALA A 34 -10.49 -21.69 -0.69
C ALA A 34 -11.65 -22.45 -1.36
N PHE A 35 -12.17 -21.92 -2.45
CA PHE A 35 -12.88 -22.71 -3.45
C PHE A 35 -12.42 -22.26 -4.83
N ALA A 36 -11.58 -23.09 -5.42
CA ALA A 36 -11.45 -23.20 -6.86
C ALA A 36 -12.46 -24.27 -7.27
N ASP A 37 -13.47 -23.88 -8.04
CA ASP A 37 -14.02 -24.76 -9.05
C ASP A 37 -14.51 -23.93 -10.24
N GLN A 38 -14.00 -24.28 -11.41
CA GLN A 38 -14.13 -23.53 -12.64
C GLN A 38 -15.08 -24.32 -13.54
N ALA A 39 -16.37 -23.96 -13.52
CA ALA A 39 -17.34 -24.47 -14.48
C ALA A 39 -17.51 -23.46 -15.62
N ALA A 40 -17.14 -23.89 -16.83
CA ALA A 40 -17.34 -23.17 -18.08
C ALA A 40 -18.84 -22.96 -18.39
N PRO A 41 -19.23 -21.86 -19.06
CA PRO A 41 -20.63 -21.67 -19.44
C PRO A 41 -21.00 -22.63 -20.58
N ALA A 42 -22.13 -23.31 -20.39
CA ALA A 42 -22.80 -24.08 -21.43
C ALA A 42 -23.20 -23.15 -22.58
N THR A 43 -22.88 -23.58 -23.80
CA THR A 43 -23.35 -23.00 -25.07
C THR A 43 -24.88 -23.02 -25.11
N VAL A 44 -25.50 -21.84 -25.08
CA VAL A 44 -26.91 -21.68 -25.41
C VAL A 44 -27.04 -21.90 -26.92
N ASN A 45 -27.64 -23.02 -27.31
CA ASN A 45 -28.10 -23.24 -28.67
C ASN A 45 -29.19 -22.20 -28.99
N GLU A 46 -28.97 -21.39 -30.02
CA GLU A 46 -30.02 -20.67 -30.72
C GLU A 46 -31.10 -21.65 -31.18
N PRO A 47 -32.41 -21.39 -30.95
CA PRO A 47 -33.44 -22.08 -31.67
C PRO A 47 -33.39 -21.63 -33.13
N ALA A 48 -33.26 -22.61 -34.01
CA ALA A 48 -33.28 -22.47 -35.45
C ALA A 48 -34.48 -21.66 -35.94
N ALA A 49 -34.19 -20.77 -36.89
CA ALA A 49 -35.03 -20.30 -37.99
C ALA A 49 -36.55 -20.40 -37.76
N ASN A 50 -37.13 -19.29 -37.31
CA ASN A 50 -38.57 -19.07 -37.38
C ASN A 50 -38.98 -19.10 -38.87
N THR A 51 -39.74 -20.11 -39.27
CA THR A 51 -40.39 -20.16 -40.59
C THR A 51 -41.39 -19.01 -40.65
N GLN A 52 -40.97 -17.86 -41.18
CA GLN A 52 -41.90 -16.77 -41.50
C GLN A 52 -42.79 -17.28 -42.63
N ALA A 53 -44.05 -17.60 -42.32
CA ALA A 53 -45.09 -17.61 -43.32
C ALA A 53 -45.13 -16.22 -43.96
N ASP A 54 -45.02 -16.15 -45.27
CA ASP A 54 -45.02 -14.93 -46.06
C ASP A 54 -46.43 -14.31 -46.00
N VAL A 55 -46.64 -13.45 -45.00
CA VAL A 55 -47.89 -12.70 -44.85
C VAL A 55 -47.76 -11.44 -45.71
N PRO A 56 -48.70 -11.18 -46.65
CA PRO A 56 -48.69 -9.96 -47.46
C PRO A 56 -48.57 -8.73 -46.56
N ARG A 57 -47.63 -7.83 -46.88
CA ARG A 57 -47.40 -6.57 -46.16
C ARG A 57 -47.60 -5.38 -47.08
N ASN A 58 -48.15 -4.32 -46.53
CA ASN A 58 -48.23 -3.01 -47.15
C ASN A 58 -46.82 -2.39 -47.30
N PRO A 59 -46.64 -1.36 -48.15
CA PRO A 59 -45.35 -0.69 -48.35
C PRO A 59 -44.75 -0.04 -47.09
N ASP A 60 -45.56 0.19 -46.06
CA ASP A 60 -45.16 0.72 -44.75
C ASP A 60 -44.72 -0.38 -43.76
N GLY A 61 -44.73 -1.65 -44.19
CA GLY A 61 -44.38 -2.81 -43.38
C GLY A 61 -45.51 -3.36 -42.52
N SER A 62 -46.71 -2.77 -42.54
CA SER A 62 -47.87 -3.32 -41.83
C SER A 62 -48.38 -4.58 -42.52
N VAL A 63 -48.93 -5.52 -41.75
CA VAL A 63 -49.64 -6.69 -42.32
C VAL A 63 -50.82 -6.19 -43.15
N ASP A 64 -50.93 -6.63 -44.41
CA ASP A 64 -52.05 -6.30 -45.29
C ASP A 64 -53.28 -7.13 -44.88
N THR A 65 -54.23 -6.45 -44.24
CA THR A 65 -55.46 -7.05 -43.72
C THR A 65 -56.65 -6.84 -44.65
N SER A 66 -56.47 -6.20 -45.80
CA SER A 66 -57.54 -5.79 -46.73
C SER A 66 -58.36 -6.95 -47.28
N SER A 67 -57.79 -8.16 -47.33
CA SER A 67 -58.44 -9.40 -47.79
C SER A 67 -59.24 -10.14 -46.70
N LEU A 68 -59.19 -9.69 -45.44
CA LEU A 68 -59.86 -10.33 -44.31
C LEU A 68 -61.28 -9.77 -44.07
N PRO A 69 -62.20 -10.55 -43.48
CA PRO A 69 -63.53 -10.06 -43.11
C PRO A 69 -63.48 -8.83 -42.18
N PRO A 70 -64.45 -7.90 -42.26
CA PRO A 70 -64.43 -6.63 -41.50
C PRO A 70 -64.34 -6.81 -39.97
N GLU A 71 -64.92 -7.86 -39.43
CA GLU A 71 -64.84 -8.18 -37.99
C GLU A 71 -63.42 -8.57 -37.56
N VAL A 72 -62.69 -9.27 -38.42
CA VAL A 72 -61.30 -9.71 -38.16
C VAL A 72 -60.35 -8.52 -38.27
N GLN A 73 -60.57 -7.61 -39.23
CA GLN A 73 -59.81 -6.35 -39.33
C GLN A 73 -59.97 -5.49 -38.08
N LYS A 74 -61.19 -5.37 -37.55
CA LYS A 74 -61.47 -4.60 -36.34
C LYS A 74 -60.84 -5.23 -35.08
N ALA A 75 -60.85 -6.56 -34.99
CA ALA A 75 -60.18 -7.28 -33.90
C ALA A 75 -58.65 -7.11 -33.95
N LEU A 76 -58.05 -7.19 -35.14
CA LEU A 76 -56.60 -6.96 -35.34
C LEU A 76 -56.19 -5.52 -35.03
N ALA A 77 -57.00 -4.53 -35.42
CA ALA A 77 -56.77 -3.13 -35.07
C ALA A 77 -56.81 -2.91 -33.54
N GLY A 78 -57.77 -3.52 -32.84
CA GLY A 78 -57.86 -3.46 -31.38
C GLY A 78 -56.66 -4.12 -30.68
N LEU A 79 -56.16 -5.24 -31.21
CA LEU A 79 -54.93 -5.87 -30.73
C LEU A 79 -53.68 -5.02 -31.00
N GLY A 80 -53.63 -4.33 -32.15
CA GLY A 80 -52.55 -3.41 -32.49
C GLY A 80 -52.50 -2.17 -31.61
N GLU A 81 -53.67 -1.60 -31.25
CA GLU A 81 -53.74 -0.50 -30.28
C GLU A 81 -53.39 -0.96 -28.87
N ALA A 82 -53.87 -2.14 -28.44
CA ALA A 82 -53.50 -2.71 -27.14
C ALA A 82 -51.99 -2.99 -27.07
N ALA A 83 -51.38 -3.49 -28.15
CA ALA A 83 -49.94 -3.69 -28.24
C ALA A 83 -49.17 -2.36 -28.16
N LYS A 84 -49.62 -1.31 -28.85
CA LYS A 84 -49.03 0.04 -28.75
C LYS A 84 -49.16 0.63 -27.35
N GLN A 85 -50.30 0.46 -26.70
CA GLN A 85 -50.51 0.89 -25.32
C GLN A 85 -49.59 0.16 -24.35
N MET A 86 -49.43 -1.16 -24.50
CA MET A 86 -48.46 -1.94 -23.73
C MET A 86 -47.02 -1.49 -24.00
N GLU A 87 -46.68 -1.16 -25.26
CA GLU A 87 -45.35 -0.65 -25.63
C GLU A 87 -45.06 0.75 -25.06
N GLU A 88 -46.07 1.63 -25.02
CA GLU A 88 -46.00 2.96 -24.44
C GLU A 88 -45.93 2.91 -22.92
N GLU A 89 -46.71 2.05 -22.26
CA GLU A 89 -46.63 1.81 -20.81
C GLU A 89 -45.26 1.25 -20.42
N GLN A 90 -44.72 0.31 -21.21
CA GLN A 90 -43.40 -0.28 -20.95
C GLN A 90 -42.25 0.71 -21.23
N LYS A 91 -42.40 1.61 -22.22
CA LYS A 91 -41.45 2.73 -22.43
C LYS A 91 -41.53 3.77 -21.31
N ALA A 92 -42.73 4.08 -20.84
CA ALA A 92 -42.93 5.02 -19.74
C ALA A 92 -42.30 4.50 -18.44
N ASP A 93 -42.48 3.21 -18.13
CA ASP A 93 -41.90 2.54 -16.96
C ASP A 93 -40.35 2.49 -17.03
N ASN A 94 -39.78 2.20 -18.21
CA ASN A 94 -38.32 2.26 -18.41
C ASN A 94 -37.75 3.69 -18.32
N SER A 95 -38.51 4.71 -18.70
CA SER A 95 -38.08 6.11 -18.59
C SER A 95 -38.03 6.59 -17.13
N LEU A 96 -38.92 6.07 -16.28
CA LEU A 96 -38.94 6.33 -14.84
C LEU A 96 -37.76 5.65 -14.12
N GLY A 97 -37.29 4.49 -14.59
CA GLY A 97 -36.12 3.77 -14.06
C GLY A 97 -34.75 4.31 -14.50
N MET A 98 -34.67 5.00 -15.65
CA MET A 98 -33.43 5.59 -16.17
C MET A 98 -33.03 6.93 -15.51
N ALA A 99 -33.87 7.46 -14.63
CA ALA A 99 -33.57 8.69 -13.86
C ALA A 99 -32.59 8.47 -12.70
N HIS A 100 -31.85 7.35 -12.68
CA HIS A 100 -30.75 7.16 -11.74
C HIS A 100 -29.55 8.00 -12.19
N ASP A 101 -29.18 8.98 -11.37
CA ASP A 101 -27.95 9.76 -11.53
C ASP A 101 -26.73 8.81 -11.43
N LEU A 102 -26.18 8.43 -12.59
CA LEU A 102 -24.96 7.64 -12.73
C LEU A 102 -23.68 8.44 -12.44
N SER A 103 -23.79 9.64 -11.89
CA SER A 103 -22.63 10.32 -11.33
C SER A 103 -22.03 9.47 -10.19
N PRO A 104 -20.70 9.53 -9.96
CA PRO A 104 -20.07 8.83 -8.84
C PRO A 104 -20.71 9.15 -7.48
N TRP A 105 -21.27 10.36 -7.34
CA TRP A 105 -21.97 10.80 -6.14
C TRP A 105 -23.36 10.17 -6.01
N GLY A 106 -24.12 10.11 -7.10
CA GLY A 106 -25.41 9.42 -7.16
C GLY A 106 -25.26 7.94 -6.86
N MET A 107 -24.26 7.28 -7.46
CA MET A 107 -23.89 5.88 -7.20
C MET A 107 -23.52 5.67 -5.72
N TYR A 108 -22.71 6.54 -5.12
CA TYR A 108 -22.38 6.43 -3.70
C TYR A 108 -23.62 6.56 -2.80
N LYS A 109 -24.56 7.46 -3.09
CA LYS A 109 -25.77 7.64 -2.28
C LYS A 109 -26.67 6.40 -2.30
N ASN A 110 -26.80 5.76 -3.46
CA ASN A 110 -27.68 4.62 -3.68
C ASN A 110 -27.05 3.28 -3.24
N ALA A 111 -25.73 3.24 -3.08
CA ALA A 111 -25.01 2.05 -2.65
C ALA A 111 -25.44 1.47 -1.28
N ASP A 112 -25.32 0.15 -1.19
CA ASP A 112 -25.48 -0.60 0.06
C ASP A 112 -24.51 -0.12 1.14
N ILE A 113 -24.90 -0.25 2.41
CA ILE A 113 -24.10 0.20 3.56
C ILE A 113 -22.70 -0.42 3.57
N ILE A 114 -22.56 -1.69 3.18
CA ILE A 114 -21.27 -2.38 3.15
C ILE A 114 -20.39 -1.84 2.02
N VAL A 115 -20.97 -1.60 0.84
CA VAL A 115 -20.25 -1.00 -0.30
C VAL A 115 -19.79 0.41 0.05
N LYS A 116 -20.62 1.21 0.73
CA LYS A 116 -20.24 2.53 1.25
C LYS A 116 -19.05 2.46 2.20
N ILE A 117 -19.05 1.51 3.14
CA ILE A 117 -17.92 1.30 4.07
C ILE A 117 -16.64 0.95 3.30
N VAL A 118 -16.73 0.06 2.31
CA VAL A 118 -15.60 -0.31 1.43
C VAL A 118 -15.05 0.91 0.70
N MET A 119 -15.90 1.70 0.04
CA MET A 119 -15.49 2.89 -0.70
C MET A 119 -14.83 3.94 0.20
N ILE A 120 -15.41 4.22 1.37
CA ILE A 120 -14.86 5.18 2.33
C ILE A 120 -13.52 4.66 2.89
N GLY A 121 -13.43 3.38 3.23
CA GLY A 121 -12.19 2.76 3.70
C GLY A 121 -11.05 2.87 2.69
N LEU A 122 -11.35 2.61 1.41
CA LEU A 122 -10.39 2.76 0.31
C LEU A 122 -9.97 4.23 0.09
N ALA A 123 -10.91 5.17 0.22
CA ALA A 123 -10.59 6.60 0.15
C ALA A 123 -9.65 7.04 1.28
N ILE A 124 -9.90 6.59 2.51
CA ILE A 124 -9.01 6.85 3.67
C ILE A 124 -7.63 6.22 3.44
N ALA A 125 -7.57 4.98 2.94
CA ALA A 125 -6.31 4.33 2.62
C ALA A 125 -5.51 5.10 1.57
N SER A 126 -6.17 5.68 0.57
CA SER A 126 -5.54 6.55 -0.43
C SER A 126 -4.95 7.83 0.22
N ILE A 127 -5.70 8.50 1.09
CA ILE A 127 -5.21 9.68 1.82
C ILE A 127 -3.98 9.34 2.69
N ILE A 128 -4.00 8.20 3.37
CA ILE A 128 -2.87 7.71 4.17
C ILE A 128 -1.65 7.50 3.28
N THR A 129 -1.81 6.87 2.11
CA THR A 129 -0.72 6.66 1.13
C THR A 129 -0.04 7.98 0.75
N TRP A 130 -0.82 9.00 0.37
CA TRP A 130 -0.29 10.31 -0.01
C TRP A 130 0.38 11.04 1.17
N THR A 131 -0.20 10.94 2.37
CA THR A 131 0.37 11.54 3.58
C THR A 131 1.73 10.92 3.90
N ILE A 132 1.84 9.59 3.84
CA ILE A 132 3.11 8.88 4.06
C ILE A 132 4.12 9.27 2.98
N TRP A 133 3.72 9.36 1.72
CA TRP A 133 4.61 9.77 0.63
C TRP A 133 5.28 11.12 0.89
N ILE A 134 4.50 12.14 1.27
CA ILE A 134 5.02 13.48 1.54
C ILE A 134 5.91 13.47 2.78
N ALA A 135 5.41 12.93 3.89
CA ALA A 135 6.15 12.93 5.17
C ALA A 135 7.46 12.16 5.08
N LYS A 136 7.43 10.92 4.54
CA LYS A 136 8.64 10.10 4.37
C LYS A 136 9.56 10.62 3.27
N GLY A 137 9.01 11.27 2.25
CA GLY A 137 9.78 11.95 1.22
C GLY A 137 10.72 13.00 1.81
N PHE A 138 10.18 13.91 2.63
CA PHE A 138 10.98 14.94 3.29
C PHE A 138 11.96 14.37 4.33
N GLU A 139 11.54 13.41 5.15
CA GLU A 139 12.40 12.75 6.14
C GLU A 139 13.63 12.10 5.48
N LEU A 140 13.41 11.30 4.42
CA LEU A 140 14.48 10.58 3.74
C LEU A 140 15.39 11.51 2.94
N LEU A 141 14.84 12.54 2.28
CA LEU A 141 15.63 13.50 1.53
C LEU A 141 16.53 14.33 2.45
N GLY A 142 15.99 14.79 3.59
CA GLY A 142 16.74 15.50 4.62
C GLY A 142 17.85 14.63 5.21
N ALA A 143 17.54 13.37 5.55
CA ALA A 143 18.51 12.41 6.08
C ALA A 143 19.64 12.13 5.08
N LYS A 144 19.33 11.85 3.81
CA LYS A 144 20.34 11.63 2.76
C LYS A 144 21.23 12.84 2.53
N ARG A 145 20.65 14.05 2.48
CA ARG A 145 21.42 15.27 2.25
C ARG A 145 22.38 15.56 3.41
N ARG A 146 21.93 15.38 4.65
CA ARG A 146 22.77 15.50 5.84
C ARG A 146 23.88 14.45 5.86
N LEU A 147 23.54 13.19 5.62
CA LEU A 147 24.48 12.07 5.61
C LEU A 147 25.63 12.28 4.60
N ARG A 148 25.32 12.79 3.40
CA ARG A 148 26.34 13.07 2.40
C ARG A 148 27.39 14.09 2.88
N GLY A 149 26.95 15.13 3.60
CA GLY A 149 27.85 16.11 4.22
C GLY A 149 28.69 15.50 5.35
N GLU A 150 28.07 14.66 6.18
CA GLU A 150 28.76 13.95 7.27
C GLU A 150 29.83 12.99 6.75
N ILE A 151 29.56 12.21 5.70
CA ILE A 151 30.55 11.33 5.05
C ILE A 151 31.71 12.14 4.48
N ALA A 152 31.43 13.26 3.82
CA ALA A 152 32.47 14.12 3.26
C ALA A 152 33.39 14.72 4.35
N ALA A 153 32.86 14.97 5.55
CA ALA A 153 33.65 15.41 6.69
C ALA A 153 34.48 14.26 7.28
N LEU A 154 33.89 13.07 7.48
CA LEU A 154 34.59 11.89 7.97
C LEU A 154 35.77 11.48 7.08
N LYS A 155 35.58 11.52 5.74
CA LYS A 155 36.64 11.20 4.77
C LYS A 155 37.86 12.13 4.82
N LYS A 156 37.71 13.34 5.36
CA LYS A 156 38.82 14.30 5.51
C LYS A 156 39.61 14.06 6.78
N ALA A 157 39.00 13.43 7.79
CA ALA A 157 39.66 13.17 9.05
C ALA A 157 40.75 12.11 8.87
N THR A 158 41.89 12.33 9.51
CA THR A 158 43.04 11.41 9.46
C THR A 158 43.12 10.50 10.68
N THR A 159 42.53 10.94 11.80
CA THR A 159 42.48 10.24 13.09
C THR A 159 41.05 10.23 13.64
N LEU A 160 40.74 9.30 14.54
CA LEU A 160 39.42 9.22 15.16
C LEU A 160 39.12 10.45 16.04
N LYS A 161 40.15 11.05 16.63
CA LYS A 161 40.04 12.29 17.42
C LYS A 161 39.66 13.50 16.57
N GLU A 162 40.20 13.60 15.36
CA GLU A 162 39.82 14.66 14.41
C GLU A 162 38.38 14.46 13.91
N ALA A 163 38.01 13.20 13.64
CA ALA A 163 36.64 12.85 13.27
C ALA A 163 35.65 13.23 14.38
N SER A 164 35.99 13.06 15.65
CA SER A 164 35.11 13.42 16.78
C SER A 164 34.93 14.93 16.94
N ALA A 165 35.99 15.71 16.71
CA ALA A 165 35.91 17.16 16.72
C ALA A 165 35.00 17.70 15.60
N THR A 166 35.05 17.06 14.43
CA THR A 166 34.24 17.46 13.27
C THR A 166 32.79 16.96 13.38
N ALA A 167 32.58 15.83 14.06
CA ALA A 167 31.27 15.24 14.34
C ALA A 167 30.66 15.76 15.67
N ALA A 168 30.87 17.02 16.02
CA ALA A 168 30.44 17.57 17.33
C ALA A 168 28.93 17.71 17.51
N LYS A 169 28.15 17.72 16.43
CA LYS A 169 26.70 17.91 16.52
C LYS A 169 26.02 16.62 17.01
N GLU A 170 25.49 16.67 18.23
CA GLU A 170 24.74 15.58 18.85
C GLU A 170 23.56 15.12 17.98
N GLY A 171 23.33 13.81 17.95
CA GLY A 171 22.28 13.18 17.16
C GLY A 171 22.51 13.18 15.64
N THR A 172 23.73 13.54 15.16
CA THR A 172 24.18 13.18 13.80
C THR A 172 24.56 11.70 13.74
N LEU A 173 24.53 11.10 12.55
CA LEU A 173 25.01 9.71 12.41
C LEU A 173 26.52 9.64 12.66
N ALA A 174 27.28 10.59 12.11
CA ALA A 174 28.72 10.67 12.33
C ALA A 174 29.07 10.76 13.82
N ASN A 175 28.34 11.57 14.60
CA ASN A 175 28.55 11.67 16.05
C ASN A 175 28.31 10.32 16.73
N LEU A 176 27.21 9.64 16.42
CA LEU A 176 26.90 8.33 17.00
C LEU A 176 27.95 7.28 16.66
N LEU A 177 28.35 7.18 15.39
CA LEU A 177 29.38 6.22 14.95
C LEU A 177 30.74 6.47 15.63
N VAL A 178 31.19 7.73 15.63
CA VAL A 178 32.49 8.09 16.21
C VAL A 178 32.48 7.96 17.73
N HIS A 179 31.39 8.35 18.39
CA HIS A 179 31.26 8.24 19.84
C HIS A 179 31.21 6.77 20.29
N ASP A 180 30.44 5.92 19.60
CA ASP A 180 30.40 4.48 19.93
C ASP A 180 31.77 3.82 19.75
N ALA A 181 32.53 4.20 18.71
CA ALA A 181 33.89 3.74 18.49
C ALA A 181 34.85 4.20 19.59
N LEU A 182 34.82 5.49 19.95
CA LEU A 182 35.63 6.05 21.04
C LEU A 182 35.29 5.44 22.39
N GLU A 183 34.00 5.19 22.66
CA GLU A 183 33.56 4.56 23.90
C GLU A 183 34.12 3.14 24.01
N GLU A 184 34.06 2.34 22.94
CA GLU A 184 34.62 0.99 22.94
C GLU A 184 36.15 1.00 23.07
N MET A 185 36.85 1.93 22.41
CA MET A 185 38.30 2.11 22.60
C MET A 185 38.64 2.49 24.04
N ARG A 186 37.83 3.34 24.69
CA ARG A 186 38.01 3.73 26.09
C ARG A 186 37.75 2.55 27.04
N LEU A 187 36.69 1.76 26.80
CA LEU A 187 36.39 0.56 27.58
C LEU A 187 37.47 -0.51 27.43
N SER A 188 38.13 -0.53 26.27
CA SER A 188 39.21 -1.47 25.95
C SER A 188 40.61 -0.92 26.20
N ALA A 189 40.77 0.21 26.89
CA ALA A 189 42.07 0.87 27.07
C ALA A 189 43.14 -0.02 27.72
N ASN A 190 42.74 -0.99 28.57
CA ASN A 190 43.63 -1.94 29.23
C ASN A 190 43.78 -3.27 28.48
N SER A 191 43.14 -3.43 27.32
CA SER A 191 43.23 -4.65 26.52
C SER A 191 44.49 -4.63 25.66
N ARG A 192 45.26 -5.72 25.70
CA ARG A 192 46.48 -5.87 24.89
C ARG A 192 46.18 -6.34 23.46
N GLU A 193 44.96 -6.81 23.22
CA GLU A 193 44.56 -7.44 21.96
C GLU A 193 43.88 -6.40 21.05
N LYS A 194 44.67 -5.78 20.16
CA LYS A 194 44.18 -4.77 19.21
C LYS A 194 43.09 -5.32 18.28
N GLU A 195 43.22 -6.56 17.83
CA GLU A 195 42.24 -7.22 16.95
C GLU A 195 40.87 -7.38 17.62
N GLY A 196 40.83 -7.81 18.89
CA GLY A 196 39.59 -7.90 19.64
C GLY A 196 38.87 -6.55 19.82
N ILE A 197 39.63 -5.44 19.87
CA ILE A 197 39.03 -4.08 19.89
C ILE A 197 38.41 -3.77 18.53
N LYS A 198 39.11 -4.06 17.41
CA LYS A 198 38.60 -3.85 16.05
C LYS A 198 37.30 -4.63 15.83
N GLU A 199 37.25 -5.90 16.25
CA GLU A 199 36.05 -6.74 16.14
C GLU A 199 34.85 -6.17 16.93
N ARG A 200 35.07 -5.77 18.19
CA ARG A 200 33.99 -5.20 19.02
C ARG A 200 33.47 -3.88 18.46
N VAL A 201 34.36 -3.03 17.96
CA VAL A 201 33.97 -1.78 17.28
C VAL A 201 33.16 -2.11 16.03
N SER A 202 33.65 -2.99 15.15
CA SER A 202 32.94 -3.40 13.92
C SER A 202 31.53 -3.89 14.24
N PHE A 203 31.39 -4.80 15.23
CA PHE A 203 30.10 -5.34 15.64
C PHE A 203 29.14 -4.27 16.15
N ARG A 204 29.62 -3.31 16.96
CA ARG A 204 28.81 -2.18 17.43
C ARG A 204 28.32 -1.32 16.28
N LEU A 205 29.21 -0.96 15.35
CA LEU A 205 28.84 -0.11 14.23
C LEU A 205 27.87 -0.82 13.28
N GLU A 206 28.07 -2.10 12.96
CA GLU A 206 27.13 -2.91 12.16
C GLU A 206 25.72 -2.93 12.77
N ARG A 207 25.64 -3.11 14.10
CA ARG A 207 24.35 -3.06 14.82
C ARG A 207 23.69 -1.68 14.70
N LEU A 208 24.48 -0.60 14.77
CA LEU A 208 24.00 0.76 14.58
C LEU A 208 23.50 0.99 13.14
N VAL A 209 24.24 0.55 12.12
CA VAL A 209 23.81 0.60 10.70
C VAL A 209 22.48 -0.13 10.52
N ALA A 210 22.34 -1.32 11.09
CA ALA A 210 21.10 -2.09 11.04
C ALA A 210 19.95 -1.37 11.74
N ALA A 211 20.20 -0.73 12.89
CA ALA A 211 19.19 0.06 13.60
C ALA A 211 18.73 1.28 12.79
N CYS A 212 19.66 2.03 12.17
CA CYS A 212 19.34 3.15 11.29
C CYS A 212 18.47 2.73 10.11
N GLY A 213 18.79 1.60 9.47
CA GLY A 213 18.00 1.04 8.38
C GLY A 213 16.56 0.70 8.83
N ARG A 214 16.40 -0.01 9.96
CA ARG A 214 15.08 -0.36 10.50
C ARG A 214 14.26 0.88 10.88
N ASN A 215 14.88 1.88 11.50
CA ASN A 215 14.20 3.11 11.89
C ASN A 215 13.69 3.87 10.66
N MET A 216 14.49 3.95 9.59
CA MET A 216 14.10 4.61 8.35
C MET A 216 12.96 3.87 7.63
N SER A 217 12.95 2.53 7.68
CA SER A 217 11.84 1.70 7.16
C SER A 217 10.55 1.78 7.97
N SER A 218 10.57 2.37 9.16
CA SER A 218 9.37 2.45 10.01
C SER A 218 8.27 3.27 9.31
N GLY A 219 7.05 2.71 9.24
CA GLY A 219 5.88 3.35 8.63
C GLY A 219 5.68 3.03 7.15
N THR A 220 6.70 2.62 6.40
CA THR A 220 6.52 2.24 4.99
C THR A 220 5.78 0.92 4.81
N GLY A 221 5.78 0.05 5.85
CA GLY A 221 5.02 -1.20 5.84
C GLY A 221 3.50 -1.00 5.64
N VAL A 222 2.95 0.15 6.05
CA VAL A 222 1.53 0.48 5.82
C VAL A 222 1.23 0.58 4.33
N LEU A 223 2.14 1.17 3.53
CA LEU A 223 1.99 1.23 2.07
C LEU A 223 2.00 -0.16 1.44
N ALA A 224 2.86 -1.06 1.93
CA ALA A 224 2.91 -2.44 1.46
C ALA A 224 1.59 -3.17 1.74
N THR A 225 1.04 -3.00 2.94
CA THR A 225 -0.25 -3.58 3.30
C THR A 225 -1.39 -3.01 2.46
N ILE A 226 -1.50 -1.69 2.33
CA ILE A 226 -2.55 -1.07 1.49
C ILE A 226 -2.41 -1.54 0.04
N GLY A 227 -1.19 -1.54 -0.50
CA GLY A 227 -0.92 -1.98 -1.86
C GLY A 227 -1.31 -3.44 -2.12
N SER A 228 -1.13 -4.33 -1.13
CA SER A 228 -1.49 -5.74 -1.28
C SER A 228 -2.96 -6.04 -0.98
N THR A 229 -3.61 -5.31 -0.08
CA THR A 229 -4.98 -5.64 0.37
C THR A 229 -6.07 -4.82 -0.31
N ALA A 230 -5.81 -3.57 -0.73
CA ALA A 230 -6.82 -2.69 -1.32
C ALA A 230 -7.53 -3.27 -2.57
N PRO A 231 -6.87 -4.01 -3.49
CA PRO A 231 -7.55 -4.63 -4.62
C PRO A 231 -8.58 -5.69 -4.15
N PHE A 232 -8.24 -6.47 -3.13
CA PHE A 232 -9.14 -7.49 -2.58
C PHE A 232 -10.30 -6.88 -1.80
N VAL A 233 -10.06 -5.77 -1.10
CA VAL A 233 -11.13 -5.00 -0.45
C VAL A 233 -12.10 -4.44 -1.50
N GLY A 234 -11.59 -3.93 -2.63
CA GLY A 234 -12.41 -3.52 -3.77
C GLY A 234 -13.22 -4.67 -4.38
N LEU A 235 -12.57 -5.82 -4.63
CA LEU A 235 -13.21 -7.04 -5.12
C LEU A 235 -14.32 -7.53 -4.18
N PHE A 236 -14.08 -7.49 -2.86
CA PHE A 236 -15.12 -7.81 -1.87
C PHE A 236 -16.35 -6.91 -2.03
N GLY A 237 -16.15 -5.60 -2.21
CA GLY A 237 -17.24 -4.66 -2.47
C GLY A 237 -18.05 -5.04 -3.71
N THR A 238 -17.40 -5.56 -4.76
CA THR A 238 -18.10 -5.93 -5.99
C THR A 238 -18.90 -7.21 -5.84
N VAL A 239 -18.32 -8.22 -5.19
CA VAL A 239 -18.99 -9.49 -4.90
C VAL A 239 -20.24 -9.21 -4.07
N TRP A 240 -20.12 -8.36 -3.05
CA TRP A 240 -21.26 -7.96 -2.22
C TRP A 240 -22.33 -7.21 -3.01
N GLY A 241 -21.96 -6.21 -3.81
CA GLY A 241 -22.92 -5.42 -4.59
C GLY A 241 -23.65 -6.26 -5.66
N ILE A 242 -22.94 -7.15 -6.34
CA ILE A 242 -23.54 -8.07 -7.32
C ILE A 242 -24.48 -9.06 -6.62
N MET A 243 -24.08 -9.62 -5.46
CA MET A 243 -24.95 -10.50 -4.66
C MET A 243 -26.24 -9.80 -4.26
N ASN A 244 -26.17 -8.56 -3.76
CA ASN A 244 -27.36 -7.79 -3.40
C ASN A 244 -28.24 -7.46 -4.61
N SER A 245 -27.64 -7.22 -5.78
CA SER A 245 -28.38 -7.02 -7.04
C SER A 245 -29.17 -8.27 -7.42
N PHE A 246 -28.58 -9.47 -7.32
CA PHE A 246 -29.27 -10.74 -7.56
C PHE A 246 -30.39 -11.01 -6.54
N ILE A 247 -30.19 -10.67 -5.28
CA ILE A 247 -31.25 -10.75 -4.25
C ILE A 247 -32.44 -9.83 -4.63
N GLY A 248 -32.18 -8.65 -5.20
CA GLY A 248 -33.20 -7.75 -5.70
C GLY A 248 -34.05 -8.35 -6.82
N ILE A 249 -33.42 -9.03 -7.79
CA ILE A 249 -34.12 -9.76 -8.86
C ILE A 249 -35.03 -10.84 -8.27
N ALA A 250 -34.49 -11.65 -7.35
CA ALA A 250 -35.23 -12.75 -6.74
C ALA A 250 -36.48 -12.27 -5.96
N LYS A 251 -36.39 -11.12 -5.30
CA LYS A 251 -37.51 -10.53 -4.54
C LYS A 251 -38.56 -9.89 -5.43
N THR A 252 -38.13 -9.19 -6.49
CA THR A 252 -39.05 -8.48 -7.40
C THR A 252 -39.70 -9.42 -8.41
N GLN A 253 -39.14 -10.61 -8.63
CA GLN A 253 -39.60 -11.57 -9.65
C GLN A 253 -39.65 -10.98 -11.06
N THR A 254 -38.96 -9.86 -11.30
CA THR A 254 -38.85 -9.23 -12.61
C THR A 254 -37.45 -9.45 -13.17
N THR A 255 -37.36 -9.69 -14.47
CA THR A 255 -36.08 -9.76 -15.21
C THR A 255 -35.67 -8.40 -15.77
N ASN A 256 -36.29 -7.31 -15.32
CA ASN A 256 -36.00 -5.98 -15.84
C ASN A 256 -34.58 -5.54 -15.42
N LEU A 257 -33.69 -5.48 -16.40
CA LEU A 257 -32.28 -5.11 -16.21
C LEU A 257 -32.10 -3.68 -15.68
N ALA A 258 -33.08 -2.79 -15.91
CA ALA A 258 -33.02 -1.41 -15.43
C ALA A 258 -32.95 -1.33 -13.90
N VAL A 259 -33.57 -2.29 -13.19
CA VAL A 259 -33.63 -2.31 -11.72
C VAL A 259 -32.29 -2.69 -11.09
N VAL A 260 -31.45 -3.46 -11.80
CA VAL A 260 -30.17 -3.96 -11.26
C VAL A 260 -28.94 -3.25 -11.80
N ALA A 261 -29.05 -2.57 -12.94
CA ALA A 261 -27.93 -1.86 -13.55
C ALA A 261 -27.22 -0.89 -12.57
N PRO A 262 -27.93 -0.11 -11.72
CA PRO A 262 -27.26 0.76 -10.75
C PRO A 262 -26.40 0.01 -9.72
N GLY A 263 -26.92 -1.08 -9.14
CA GLY A 263 -26.20 -1.86 -8.11
C GLY A 263 -24.95 -2.55 -8.66
N ILE A 264 -24.99 -3.00 -9.92
CA ILE A 264 -23.82 -3.57 -10.60
C ILE A 264 -22.79 -2.48 -10.90
N ALA A 265 -23.23 -1.29 -11.34
CA ALA A 265 -22.32 -0.17 -11.59
C ALA A 265 -21.59 0.26 -10.31
N GLU A 266 -22.31 0.37 -9.19
CA GLU A 266 -21.75 0.68 -7.86
C GLU A 266 -20.75 -0.37 -7.38
N ALA A 267 -21.08 -1.65 -7.60
CA ALA A 267 -20.18 -2.76 -7.34
C ALA A 267 -18.87 -2.56 -8.12
N LEU A 268 -18.92 -2.35 -9.43
CA LEU A 268 -17.72 -2.17 -10.26
C LEU A 268 -16.88 -0.95 -9.85
N LEU A 269 -17.53 0.13 -9.40
CA LEU A 269 -16.86 1.32 -8.87
C LEU A 269 -15.99 1.00 -7.64
N ALA A 270 -16.43 0.09 -6.76
CA ALA A 270 -15.66 -0.32 -5.59
C ALA A 270 -14.31 -0.98 -5.96
N THR A 271 -14.28 -1.84 -6.99
CA THR A 271 -13.01 -2.40 -7.51
C THR A 271 -12.13 -1.33 -8.12
N ALA A 272 -12.71 -0.42 -8.91
CA ALA A 272 -11.94 0.66 -9.51
C ALA A 272 -11.25 1.51 -8.43
N LEU A 273 -11.95 1.85 -7.36
CA LEU A 273 -11.36 2.56 -6.21
C LEU A 273 -10.30 1.72 -5.49
N GLY A 274 -10.47 0.40 -5.41
CA GLY A 274 -9.47 -0.52 -4.87
C GLY A 274 -8.14 -0.42 -5.60
N LEU A 275 -8.18 -0.42 -6.93
CA LEU A 275 -7.00 -0.27 -7.78
C LEU A 275 -6.38 1.14 -7.68
N VAL A 276 -7.22 2.18 -7.66
CA VAL A 276 -6.76 3.58 -7.49
C VAL A 276 -6.04 3.78 -6.15
N ALA A 277 -6.47 3.10 -5.09
CA ALA A 277 -5.77 3.12 -3.80
C ALA A 277 -4.49 2.27 -3.81
N ALA A 278 -4.52 1.09 -4.44
CA ALA A 278 -3.43 0.12 -4.42
C ALA A 278 -2.21 0.54 -5.26
N ILE A 279 -2.43 0.99 -6.50
CA ILE A 279 -1.36 1.25 -7.47
C ILE A 279 -0.36 2.29 -6.94
N PRO A 280 -0.79 3.49 -6.47
CA PRO A 280 0.13 4.47 -5.91
C PRO A 280 0.86 3.93 -4.67
N ALA A 281 0.17 3.18 -3.79
CA ALA A 281 0.76 2.63 -2.58
C ALA A 281 1.93 1.70 -2.89
N VAL A 282 1.77 0.79 -3.86
CA VAL A 282 2.84 -0.12 -4.31
C VAL A 282 4.02 0.64 -4.93
N VAL A 283 3.75 1.61 -5.81
CA VAL A 283 4.80 2.40 -6.46
C VAL A 283 5.61 3.18 -5.42
N ILE A 284 4.93 3.88 -4.52
CA ILE A 284 5.56 4.67 -3.45
C ILE A 284 6.36 3.76 -2.51
N TYR A 285 5.81 2.61 -2.12
CA TYR A 285 6.52 1.63 -1.30
C TYR A 285 7.83 1.19 -1.96
N ASN A 286 7.80 0.83 -3.24
CA ASN A 286 8.98 0.38 -3.97
C ASN A 286 10.06 1.48 -4.10
N VAL A 287 9.65 2.72 -4.34
CA VAL A 287 10.55 3.88 -4.37
C VAL A 287 11.23 4.06 -3.01
N PHE A 288 10.48 3.96 -1.91
CA PHE A 288 11.05 4.06 -0.58
C PHE A 288 11.93 2.85 -0.24
N ALA A 289 11.53 1.62 -0.54
CA ALA A 289 12.36 0.44 -0.31
C ALA A 289 13.74 0.57 -0.96
N ARG A 290 13.78 0.97 -2.24
CA ARG A 290 15.03 1.24 -2.96
C ARG A 290 15.81 2.40 -2.35
N SER A 291 15.12 3.49 -2.03
CA SER A 291 15.76 4.69 -1.50
C SER A 291 16.36 4.48 -0.11
N ILE A 292 15.71 3.68 0.73
CA ILE A 292 16.15 3.31 2.07
C ILE A 292 17.31 2.32 2.00
N ALA A 293 17.29 1.36 1.07
CA ALA A 293 18.44 0.49 0.81
C ALA A 293 19.68 1.32 0.43
N GLY A 294 19.53 2.30 -0.46
CA GLY A 294 20.61 3.24 -0.80
C GLY A 294 21.07 4.11 0.38
N TYR A 295 20.15 4.53 1.25
CA TYR A 295 20.51 5.23 2.50
C TYR A 295 21.31 4.32 3.43
N LYS A 296 20.87 3.07 3.64
CA LYS A 296 21.59 2.08 4.46
C LYS A 296 23.00 1.82 3.94
N ALA A 297 23.18 1.76 2.61
CA ALA A 297 24.50 1.61 2.00
C ALA A 297 25.42 2.81 2.37
N GLN A 298 24.94 4.04 2.25
CA GLN A 298 25.70 5.24 2.65
C GLN A 298 26.04 5.26 4.15
N VAL A 299 25.12 4.80 5.00
CA VAL A 299 25.37 4.64 6.45
C VAL A 299 26.48 3.61 6.69
N SER A 300 26.49 2.52 5.91
CA SER A 300 27.55 1.51 5.95
C SER A 300 28.90 2.07 5.50
N ASP A 301 28.93 2.90 4.46
CA ASP A 301 30.15 3.58 4.02
C ASP A 301 30.71 4.46 5.14
N ALA A 302 29.86 5.25 5.81
CA ALA A 302 30.26 6.08 6.94
C ALA A 302 30.85 5.24 8.10
N SER A 303 30.22 4.09 8.39
CA SER A 303 30.70 3.14 9.38
C SER A 303 32.08 2.57 9.02
N ALA A 304 32.30 2.23 7.75
CA ALA A 304 33.56 1.71 7.27
C ALA A 304 34.69 2.75 7.41
N GLU A 305 34.42 4.02 7.11
CA GLU A 305 35.40 5.11 7.32
C GLU A 305 35.81 5.23 8.79
N VAL A 306 34.85 5.15 9.73
CA VAL A 306 35.16 5.16 11.16
C VAL A 306 35.99 3.95 11.57
N LEU A 307 35.68 2.76 11.05
CA LEU A 307 36.46 1.55 11.33
C LEU A 307 37.89 1.63 10.79
N LEU A 308 38.09 2.26 9.62
CA LEU A 308 39.42 2.52 9.07
C LEU A 308 40.23 3.47 9.97
N LEU A 309 39.61 4.52 10.51
CA LEU A 309 40.24 5.43 11.46
C LEU A 309 40.64 4.71 12.75
N VAL A 310 39.74 3.87 13.29
CA VAL A 310 40.03 3.04 14.47
C VAL A 310 41.19 2.09 14.20
N SER A 311 41.20 1.40 13.06
CA SER A 311 42.29 0.47 12.72
C SER A 311 43.62 1.21 12.66
N ARG A 312 43.67 2.35 11.95
CA ARG A 312 44.88 3.15 11.81
C ARG A 312 45.38 3.68 13.15
N ASP A 313 44.48 4.22 13.98
CA ASP A 313 44.85 4.75 15.30
C ASP A 313 45.39 3.63 16.22
N LEU A 314 44.79 2.43 16.20
CA LEU A 314 45.29 1.28 16.95
C LEU A 314 46.67 0.81 16.47
N ASP A 315 46.92 0.82 15.16
CA ASP A 315 48.21 0.40 14.59
C ASP A 315 49.34 1.39 14.96
N HIS A 316 49.03 2.68 15.08
CA HIS A 316 49.98 3.72 15.52
C HIS A 316 50.24 3.77 17.02
N LEU A 317 49.46 3.07 17.85
CA LEU A 317 49.76 2.97 19.29
C LEU A 317 51.12 2.29 19.49
N PRO A 318 52.10 2.97 20.14
CA PRO A 318 53.42 2.39 20.39
C PRO A 318 53.27 1.02 21.06
N PRO A 319 54.05 0.01 20.68
CA PRO A 319 54.15 -1.18 21.52
C PRO A 319 54.58 -0.71 22.90
N GLU A 320 53.77 -0.97 23.93
CA GLU A 320 54.21 -0.71 25.30
C GLU A 320 55.59 -1.34 25.46
N ARG A 321 56.56 -0.55 25.95
CA ARG A 321 57.88 -1.06 26.32
C ARG A 321 57.67 -2.16 27.35
N GLY A 322 57.55 -3.40 26.89
CA GLY A 322 57.68 -4.57 27.73
C GLY A 322 59.02 -4.43 28.44
N SER A 323 58.99 -4.46 29.77
CA SER A 323 60.17 -4.50 30.63
C SER A 323 61.29 -5.27 29.94
N GLN A 324 62.36 -4.57 29.56
CA GLN A 324 63.61 -5.24 29.31
C GLN A 324 63.93 -6.01 30.60
N PRO A 325 64.16 -7.34 30.55
CA PRO A 325 64.54 -8.07 31.74
C PRO A 325 65.86 -7.46 32.21
N HIS A 326 65.84 -6.85 33.39
CA HIS A 326 67.04 -6.32 34.02
C HIS A 326 67.96 -7.50 34.30
N MET A 327 68.89 -7.77 33.38
CA MET A 327 69.96 -8.73 33.61
C MET A 327 70.86 -8.16 34.70
N VAL A 328 70.63 -8.60 35.94
CA VAL A 328 71.59 -8.45 37.02
C VAL A 328 72.81 -9.28 36.65
N LYS A 329 73.89 -8.62 36.23
CA LYS A 329 75.22 -9.24 36.19
C LYS A 329 75.61 -9.54 37.64
N VAL A 330 75.45 -10.80 38.05
CA VAL A 330 76.12 -11.31 39.24
C VAL A 330 77.58 -11.53 38.84
N GLY A 331 78.45 -10.65 39.31
CA GLY A 331 79.89 -10.86 39.39
C GLY A 331 80.26 -11.54 40.69
#